data_AF-A0A382TT61-F1
#
_entry.id   AF-A0A382TT61-F1
#
_cell.length_a   1.000
_cell.length_b   1.000
_cell.length_c   1.000
_cell.angle_alpha   90.00
_cell.angle_beta   90.00
_cell.angle_gamma   90.00
#
_symmetry.space_group_name_H-M   'P 1'
#
loop_
_entity.id
_entity.type
_entity.pdbx_description
1 polymer ?
#
loop_
_entity_poly.entity_id
_entity_poly.type
_entity_poly.pdbx_seq_one_letter_code
_entity_poly.pdbx_strand_id
1 'polypeptide(L)'
;MTVNLKKKITIKVEILKSISDIDLADLCNITEQAIKAGGGFGWLKTPPRETLNKYWKGLVVVQNRILIVGRLNNAIAGTLQLGLQPPNNE
;
A
#
# COMPACT_ATOMS: atom_id res chain seq x y z
N MET A 1 28.93 -1.79 30.58
CA MET A 1 27.53 -1.28 30.64
C MET A 1 27.07 -1.05 29.21
N THR A 2 26.44 -2.06 28.61
CA THR A 2 26.07 -2.04 27.18
C THR A 2 24.75 -1.30 27.05
N VAL A 3 24.79 -0.08 26.52
CA VAL A 3 23.60 0.72 26.23
C VAL A 3 22.73 -0.02 25.21
N ASN A 4 21.59 -0.55 25.66
CA ASN A 4 20.55 -1.07 24.80
C ASN A 4 19.92 0.12 24.07
N LEU A 5 20.41 0.40 22.86
CA LEU A 5 19.86 1.44 22.02
C LEU A 5 18.44 1.01 21.62
N LYS A 6 17.42 1.44 22.38
CA LYS A 6 16.02 1.23 22.01
C LYS A 6 15.84 1.77 20.60
N LYS A 7 15.65 0.86 19.63
CA LYS A 7 15.50 1.20 18.22
C LYS A 7 14.33 2.18 18.10
N LYS A 8 14.60 3.42 17.69
CA LYS A 8 13.57 4.46 17.59
C LYS A 8 12.58 4.06 16.48
N ILE A 9 11.38 3.67 16.88
CA ILE A 9 10.32 3.29 15.94
C ILE A 9 9.71 4.58 15.38
N THR A 10 9.61 4.67 14.05
CA THR A 10 8.94 5.79 13.38
C THR A 10 7.70 5.28 12.66
N ILE A 11 6.55 5.88 12.96
CA ILE A 11 5.27 5.59 12.31
C ILE A 11 4.83 6.85 11.58
N LYS A 12 4.45 6.72 10.31
CA LYS A 12 3.92 7.83 9.51
C LYS A 12 2.78 7.37 8.60
N VAL A 13 1.89 8.30 8.26
CA VAL A 13 0.82 8.10 7.28
C VAL A 13 0.99 9.16 6.20
N GLU A 14 0.93 8.76 4.93
CA GLU A 14 1.10 9.67 3.80
C GLU A 14 0.15 9.32 2.66
N ILE A 15 -0.28 10.34 1.91
CA ILE A 15 -1.02 10.18 0.65
C ILE A 15 0.01 9.99 -0.46
N LEU A 16 -0.03 8.84 -1.11
CA LEU A 16 0.95 8.47 -2.11
C LEU A 16 0.48 8.92 -3.51
N LYS A 17 1.19 9.89 -4.08
CA LYS A 17 0.93 10.41 -5.45
C LYS A 17 1.74 9.70 -6.54
N SER A 18 2.79 8.98 -6.14
CA SER A 18 3.69 8.24 -7.02
C SER A 18 4.27 7.06 -6.24
N ILE A 19 4.44 5.92 -6.90
CA ILE A 19 5.00 4.70 -6.30
C ILE A 19 6.44 4.51 -6.77
N SER A 20 7.39 4.46 -5.85
CA SER A 20 8.78 4.02 -6.13
C SER A 20 8.88 2.50 -6.24
N ASP A 21 9.96 1.95 -6.80
CA ASP A 21 10.14 0.48 -6.89
C ASP A 21 10.17 -0.19 -5.51
N ILE A 22 10.71 0.49 -4.49
CA ILE A 22 10.71 0.01 -3.09
C ILE A 22 9.28 -0.02 -2.54
N ASP A 23 8.54 1.08 -2.73
CA ASP A 23 7.15 1.15 -2.28
C ASP A 23 6.29 0.10 -2.99
N LEU A 24 6.50 -0.09 -4.29
CA LEU A 24 5.80 -1.11 -5.07
C LEU A 24 6.05 -2.51 -4.53
N ALA A 25 7.30 -2.79 -4.16
CA ALA A 25 7.67 -4.07 -3.58
C ALA A 25 6.99 -4.29 -2.22
N ASP A 26 6.97 -3.26 -1.36
CA ASP A 26 6.29 -3.31 -0.07
C ASP A 26 4.78 -3.51 -0.26
N LEU A 27 4.14 -2.68 -1.11
CA LEU A 27 2.72 -2.74 -1.44
C LEU A 27 2.29 -4.13 -1.89
N CYS A 28 3.02 -4.71 -2.85
CA CYS A 28 2.72 -6.06 -3.30
C CYS A 28 2.90 -7.07 -2.15
N ASN A 29 3.96 -6.97 -1.35
CA ASN A 29 4.23 -7.91 -0.25
C ASN A 29 3.12 -7.89 0.81
N ILE A 30 2.71 -6.70 1.27
CA ILE A 30 1.65 -6.59 2.26
C ILE A 30 0.29 -7.02 1.69
N THR A 31 0.05 -6.82 0.39
CA THR A 31 -1.17 -7.30 -0.29
C THR A 31 -1.22 -8.82 -0.31
N GLU A 32 -0.11 -9.47 -0.66
CA GLU A 32 -0.02 -10.93 -0.67
C GLU A 32 -0.26 -11.51 0.72
N GLN A 33 0.36 -10.91 1.75
CA GLN A 33 0.17 -11.32 3.15
C GLN A 33 -1.27 -11.11 3.62
N ALA A 34 -1.88 -9.97 3.28
CA ALA A 34 -3.27 -9.69 3.61
C ALA A 34 -4.21 -10.74 3.00
N ILE A 35 -4.07 -11.05 1.70
CA ILE A 35 -4.89 -12.06 1.03
C ILE A 35 -4.70 -13.44 1.67
N LYS A 36 -3.45 -13.84 1.96
CA LYS A 36 -3.13 -15.11 2.63
C LYS A 36 -3.72 -15.20 4.03
N ALA A 37 -3.81 -14.08 4.74
CA ALA A 37 -4.45 -13.98 6.05
C ALA A 37 -5.99 -13.93 5.98
N GLY A 38 -6.59 -13.99 4.79
CA GLY A 38 -8.04 -13.89 4.59
C GLY A 38 -8.56 -12.46 4.44
N GLY A 39 -7.68 -11.46 4.46
CA GLY A 39 -7.98 -10.05 4.19
C GLY A 39 -8.16 -9.82 2.69
N GLY A 40 -9.41 -9.83 2.24
CA GLY A 40 -9.75 -9.65 0.83
C GLY A 40 -9.43 -8.24 0.33
N PHE A 41 -8.51 -8.15 -0.64
CA PHE A 41 -8.34 -7.00 -1.53
C PHE A 41 -9.26 -7.09 -2.78
N GLY A 42 -10.38 -7.81 -2.65
CA GLY A 42 -11.19 -8.25 -3.80
C GLY A 42 -10.67 -9.51 -4.50
N TRP A 43 -9.59 -10.11 -3.98
CA TRP A 43 -9.07 -11.40 -4.46
C TRP A 43 -9.28 -12.50 -3.42
N LEU A 44 -9.71 -13.67 -3.90
CA LEU A 44 -9.83 -14.89 -3.10
C LEU A 44 -8.50 -15.65 -2.99
N LYS A 45 -7.61 -15.49 -3.98
CA LYS A 45 -6.29 -16.11 -4.04
C LYS A 45 -5.26 -15.07 -4.42
N THR A 46 -4.06 -15.19 -3.87
CA THR A 46 -2.95 -14.29 -4.17
C THR A 46 -2.61 -14.34 -5.67
N PRO A 47 -2.79 -13.25 -6.43
CA PRO A 47 -2.45 -13.24 -7.84
C PRO A 47 -0.93 -13.18 -8.04
N PRO A 48 -0.42 -13.46 -9.26
CA PRO A 48 0.99 -13.33 -9.57
C PRO A 48 1.53 -11.92 -9.28
N ARG A 49 2.81 -11.84 -8.91
CA ARG A 49 3.49 -10.58 -8.58
C ARG A 49 3.36 -9.55 -9.70
N GLU A 50 3.45 -9.96 -10.96
CA GLU A 50 3.29 -9.06 -12.11
C GLU A 50 1.90 -8.41 -12.16
N THR A 51 0.84 -9.17 -11.82
CA THR A 51 -0.53 -8.66 -11.74
C THR A 51 -0.67 -7.62 -10.63
N LEU A 52 -0.08 -7.86 -9.46
CA LEU A 52 -0.07 -6.88 -8.36
C LEU A 52 0.70 -5.62 -8.74
N ASN A 53 1.83 -5.75 -9.43
CA ASN A 53 2.60 -4.60 -9.92
C ASN A 53 1.75 -3.73 -10.85
N LYS A 54 1.07 -4.35 -11.82
CA LYS A 54 0.18 -3.67 -12.77
C LYS A 54 -0.99 -2.99 -12.04
N TYR A 55 -1.60 -3.68 -11.08
CA TYR A 55 -2.69 -3.14 -10.27
C TYR A 55 -2.28 -1.86 -9.51
N TRP A 56 -1.19 -1.92 -8.75
CA TRP A 56 -0.73 -0.79 -7.94
C TRP A 56 -0.27 0.40 -8.80
N LYS A 57 0.45 0.13 -9.89
CA LYS A 57 0.82 1.18 -10.87
C LYS A 57 -0.41 1.84 -11.50
N GLY A 58 -1.42 1.06 -11.88
CA GLY A 58 -2.66 1.59 -12.45
C GLY A 58 -3.47 2.42 -11.46
N LEU A 59 -3.47 2.05 -10.18
CA LEU A 59 -4.25 2.71 -9.14
C LEU A 59 -3.87 4.18 -8.94
N VAL A 60 -2.58 4.50 -9.02
CA VAL A 60 -2.05 5.87 -8.86
C VAL A 60 -2.28 6.74 -10.10
N VAL A 61 -2.53 6.14 -11.26
CA VAL A 61 -2.86 6.87 -12.49
C VAL A 61 -4.32 7.34 -12.49
N VAL A 62 -5.20 6.67 -11.75
CA VAL A 62 -6.64 6.98 -11.71
C VAL A 62 -6.89 8.21 -10.83
N GLN A 63 -7.28 9.33 -11.45
CA GLN A 63 -7.47 10.62 -10.77
C GLN A 63 -8.53 10.60 -9.66
N ASN A 64 -9.53 9.71 -9.74
CA ASN A 64 -10.59 9.56 -8.74
C ASN A 64 -10.24 8.58 -7.61
N ARG A 65 -8.96 8.24 -7.41
CA ARG A 65 -8.53 7.36 -6.33
C ARG A 65 -7.46 8.02 -5.49
N ILE A 66 -7.64 7.97 -4.17
CA ILE A 66 -6.62 8.39 -3.21
C ILE A 66 -6.00 7.13 -2.60
N LEU A 67 -4.69 6.98 -2.76
CA LEU A 67 -3.91 5.94 -2.09
C LEU A 67 -3.28 6.53 -0.82
N ILE A 68 -3.62 5.95 0.32
CA ILE A 68 -3.03 6.29 1.63
C ILE A 68 -2.20 5.10 2.08
N VAL A 69 -0.97 5.36 2.54
CA VAL A 69 -0.07 4.32 3.06
C VAL A 69 0.33 4.63 4.49
N GLY A 70 0.36 3.60 5.33
CA GLY A 70 0.96 3.62 6.65
C GLY A 70 2.35 3.01 6.59
N ARG A 71 3.36 3.74 7.07
CA ARG A 71 4.74 3.27 7.10
C ARG A 71 5.23 3.05 8.52
N LEU A 72 5.96 1.95 8.69
CA LEU A 72 6.68 1.59 9.90
C LEU A 72 8.17 1.56 9.56
N ASN A 73 8.96 2.43 10.18
CA ASN A 73 10.39 2.58 9.88
C ASN A 73 10.66 2.76 8.38
N ASN A 74 9.84 3.61 7.74
CA ASN A 74 9.85 3.92 6.31
C ASN A 74 9.38 2.81 5.35
N ALA A 75 9.23 1.56 5.80
CA ALA A 75 8.61 0.49 5.00
C ALA A 75 7.08 0.59 5.04
N ILE A 76 6.40 0.32 3.95
CA ILE A 76 4.92 0.33 3.93
C ILE A 76 4.40 -0.91 4.66
N ALA A 77 3.63 -0.70 5.72
CA ALA A 77 3.06 -1.74 6.57
C ALA A 77 1.53 -1.86 6.41
N GLY A 78 0.88 -0.90 5.76
CA GLY A 78 -0.55 -0.92 5.51
C GLY A 78 -0.96 0.09 4.44
N THR A 79 -2.10 -0.16 3.81
CA THR A 79 -2.63 0.67 2.72
C THR A 79 -4.14 0.81 2.80
N LEU A 80 -4.64 1.95 2.36
CA LEU A 80 -6.06 2.23 2.18
C LEU A 80 -6.28 2.91 0.83
N GLN A 81 -7.27 2.44 0.08
CA GLN A 81 -7.73 3.09 -1.15
C GLN A 81 -9.08 3.75 -0.90
N LEU A 82 -9.20 5.03 -1.23
CA LEU A 82 -10.48 5.73 -1.29
C LEU A 82 -10.88 5.91 -2.76
N GLY A 83 -12.04 5.37 -3.13
CA GLY A 83 -12.68 5.66 -4.41
C GLY A 83 -13.56 6.89 -4.28
N LEU A 84 -13.24 7.95 -5.00
CA LEU A 84 -14.07 9.14 -5.09
C LEU A 84 -15.08 8.96 -6.21
N GLN A 85 -16.31 9.40 -5.96
CA GLN A 85 -17.31 9.52 -7.01
C GLN A 85 -16.77 10.52 -8.06
N PRO A 86 -17.00 10.29 -9.37
CA PRO A 86 -16.76 11.35 -10.33
C PRO A 86 -17.54 12.61 -9.89
N PRO A 87 -16.97 13.82 -10.05
CA PRO A 87 -17.77 15.02 -9.86
C PRO A 87 -19.00 14.90 -10.77
N ASN A 88 -20.17 15.06 -10.15
CA ASN A 88 -21.51 14.75 -10.64
C ASN A 88 -21.75 14.97 -12.15
N ASN A 89 -22.45 14.01 -12.76
CA ASN A 89 -23.16 14.12 -14.05
C ASN A 89 -24.05 15.38 -14.06
N GLU A 90 -23.85 16.27 -15.03
CA GLU A 90 -24.97 16.95 -15.69
C GLU A 90 -25.62 16.01 -16.72
#